data_AF-A0A6J1TAS1-F1
#
_entry.id   AF-A0A6J1TAS1-F1
#
_cell.length_a   1.000
_cell.length_b   1.000
_cell.length_c   1.000
_cell.angle_alpha   90.00
_cell.angle_beta   90.00
_cell.angle_gamma   90.00
#
_symmetry.space_group_name_H-M   'P 1'
#
loop_
_entity.id
_entity.type
_entity.pdbx_description
1 polymer ?
#
loop_
_entity_poly.entity_id
_entity_poly.type
_entity_poly.pdbx_seq_one_letter_code
_entity_poly.pdbx_strand_id
1 'polypeptide(L)'
;MSLASASRLLRRASSSSFCSMIRAQKCVPSTDFIHCRPETKEQNFLTIPSHFYSVASSNSAPSCWKCGGKERKSSFFCNECSALQKPESNYNYFQLLGVIQTFNIDAHELSKKFRDLQTVLHPDKFSNASEDEQSFSAELSSLVNKAFKTLLDPLERGLYLLSLVGDKVDEKNTSFDKIFLLEIMELNEELEAISTTSELKEFQSRNKSTLNSICRKVSVAFDEGNYTSAKAALMEMKYYTTLEGKIKEKEISIETV
;
A
#
# COMPACT_ATOMS: atom_id res chain seq x y z
N MET A 1 74.72 22.55 6.69
CA MET A 1 75.58 22.40 5.50
C MET A 1 75.00 21.24 4.70
N SER A 2 74.10 21.53 3.75
CA SER A 2 74.32 21.55 2.28
C SER A 2 74.44 20.11 1.73
N LEU A 3 73.66 19.61 0.76
CA LEU A 3 73.23 20.11 -0.56
C LEU A 3 71.95 19.32 -0.98
N ALA A 4 70.84 19.90 -1.51
CA ALA A 4 70.59 20.35 -2.90
C ALA A 4 70.66 19.19 -3.93
N SER A 5 69.79 18.94 -4.93
CA SER A 5 68.69 19.67 -5.59
C SER A 5 67.98 18.73 -6.60
N ALA A 6 66.74 19.06 -6.98
CA ALA A 6 66.09 18.93 -8.33
C ALA A 6 64.58 18.69 -8.16
N SER A 7 63.61 19.25 -8.89
CA SER A 7 63.50 20.31 -9.91
C SER A 7 62.00 20.63 -10.06
N ARG A 8 61.67 21.85 -10.48
CA ARG A 8 60.30 22.34 -10.77
C ARG A 8 59.70 21.66 -12.01
N LEU A 9 58.38 21.43 -12.04
CA LEU A 9 57.44 22.06 -13.00
C LEU A 9 55.98 21.56 -12.83
N LEU A 10 55.11 22.57 -12.68
CA LEU A 10 53.68 22.68 -12.93
C LEU A 10 52.92 21.53 -13.62
N ARG A 11 51.76 21.16 -13.07
CA ARG A 11 50.45 21.27 -13.75
C ARG A 11 49.28 21.18 -12.76
N ARG A 12 48.41 22.19 -12.82
CA ARG A 12 47.07 22.21 -12.24
C ARG A 12 46.21 21.15 -12.93
N ALA A 13 45.51 20.33 -12.16
CA ALA A 13 44.23 19.75 -12.54
C ALA A 13 43.34 19.74 -11.30
N SER A 14 42.38 20.67 -11.32
CA SER A 14 41.18 20.69 -10.51
C SER A 14 40.32 19.46 -10.78
N SER A 15 39.85 18.77 -9.74
CA SER A 15 38.41 18.51 -9.51
C SER A 15 38.19 17.46 -8.42
N SER A 16 37.16 17.76 -7.61
CA SER A 16 36.34 16.85 -6.80
C SER A 16 37.05 15.98 -5.77
N SER A 17 37.24 16.55 -4.58
CA SER A 17 37.02 15.80 -3.34
C SER A 17 35.89 16.49 -2.60
N PHE A 18 34.69 15.90 -2.64
CA PHE A 18 33.79 15.84 -1.49
C PHE A 18 32.95 14.58 -1.64
N CYS A 19 33.53 13.51 -1.10
CA CYS A 19 32.78 12.38 -0.59
C CYS A 19 31.87 12.89 0.52
N SER A 20 30.57 12.67 0.41
CA SER A 20 29.65 12.62 1.55
C SER A 20 28.53 11.64 1.22
N MET A 21 28.73 10.43 1.74
CA MET A 21 27.73 9.41 1.99
C MET A 21 26.36 10.01 2.35
N ILE A 22 25.29 9.64 1.65
CA ILE A 22 23.99 9.33 2.29
C ILE A 22 23.34 8.15 1.52
N ARG A 23 23.56 6.97 2.12
CA ARG A 23 22.57 5.91 2.38
C ARG A 23 21.79 5.34 1.19
N ALA A 24 22.28 4.19 0.73
CA ALA A 24 21.48 3.14 0.12
C ALA A 24 20.20 2.88 0.93
N GLN A 25 19.04 3.08 0.31
CA GLN A 25 17.78 2.49 0.78
C GLN A 25 17.74 1.02 0.38
N LYS A 26 18.56 0.22 1.06
CA LYS A 26 18.20 -1.15 1.41
C LYS A 26 17.41 -1.06 2.70
N CYS A 27 16.12 -1.38 2.66
CA CYS A 27 15.21 -1.58 3.79
C CYS A 27 13.79 -1.74 3.20
N VAL A 28 12.97 -2.75 3.49
CA VAL A 28 12.98 -3.74 4.59
C VAL A 28 12.15 -5.00 4.15
N PRO A 29 11.92 -5.99 5.01
CA PRO A 29 12.23 -7.40 4.81
C PRO A 29 11.07 -8.21 4.20
N SER A 30 11.36 -9.47 3.87
CA SER A 30 10.39 -10.53 3.65
C SER A 30 9.39 -10.61 4.80
N THR A 31 8.17 -10.12 4.59
CA THR A 31 7.02 -10.45 5.43
C THR A 31 6.25 -11.57 4.74
N ASP A 32 6.37 -12.77 5.30
CA ASP A 32 5.48 -13.89 5.01
C ASP A 32 4.07 -13.53 5.48
N PHE A 33 3.31 -12.84 4.63
CA PHE A 33 1.89 -12.58 4.85
C PHE A 33 1.05 -13.65 4.17
N ILE A 34 0.13 -14.15 4.98
CA ILE A 34 -0.62 -15.39 4.80
C ILE A 34 -1.57 -15.25 3.61
N HIS A 35 -1.33 -16.06 2.59
CA HIS A 35 -2.23 -16.25 1.47
C HIS A 35 -3.49 -17.00 1.90
N CYS A 36 -4.66 -16.34 1.88
CA CYS A 36 -5.94 -17.03 1.85
C CYS A 36 -6.28 -17.40 0.40
N ARG A 37 -5.96 -18.63 0.00
CA ARG A 37 -6.33 -19.21 -1.30
C ARG A 37 -7.49 -20.21 -1.11
N PRO A 38 -8.64 -20.04 -1.78
CA PRO A 38 -9.46 -21.16 -2.18
C PRO A 38 -9.01 -21.66 -3.56
N GLU A 39 -8.93 -22.97 -3.73
CA GLU A 39 -8.75 -23.62 -5.03
C GLU A 39 -10.03 -23.47 -5.85
N THR A 40 -9.93 -23.04 -7.12
CA THR A 40 -10.43 -23.80 -8.28
C THR A 40 -10.21 -23.10 -9.63
N LYS A 41 -9.77 -23.94 -10.58
CA LYS A 41 -9.95 -23.97 -12.05
C LYS A 41 -9.27 -22.89 -12.92
N GLU A 42 -8.22 -23.35 -13.58
CA GLU A 42 -7.57 -22.78 -14.75
C GLU A 42 -8.56 -22.31 -15.82
N GLN A 43 -8.41 -21.06 -16.26
CA GLN A 43 -8.68 -20.66 -17.64
C GLN A 43 -7.64 -19.62 -18.08
N ASN A 44 -6.80 -20.05 -19.03
CA ASN A 44 -5.95 -19.21 -19.87
C ASN A 44 -6.77 -18.08 -20.49
N PHE A 45 -6.31 -16.82 -20.38
CA PHE A 45 -6.54 -15.82 -21.42
C PHE A 45 -5.45 -14.73 -21.40
N LEU A 46 -4.51 -14.84 -22.35
CA LEU A 46 -3.58 -13.79 -22.74
C LEU A 46 -4.31 -12.78 -23.63
N THR A 47 -5.02 -11.80 -23.07
CA THR A 47 -5.39 -10.58 -23.81
C THR A 47 -5.65 -9.42 -22.85
N ILE A 48 -5.03 -8.27 -23.12
CA ILE A 48 -5.34 -6.99 -22.48
C ILE A 48 -6.76 -6.58 -22.90
N PRO A 49 -7.75 -6.41 -22.00
CA PRO A 49 -9.07 -5.94 -22.39
C PRO A 49 -9.06 -4.42 -22.53
N SER A 50 -9.29 -3.93 -23.74
CA SER A 50 -9.44 -2.52 -24.10
C SER A 50 -10.89 -2.04 -24.09
N HIS A 51 -11.76 -2.60 -23.24
CA HIS A 51 -13.16 -2.16 -23.12
C HIS A 51 -13.72 -2.37 -21.70
N PHE A 52 -14.70 -1.53 -21.34
CA PHE A 52 -15.34 -1.25 -20.04
C PHE A 52 -14.65 -0.11 -19.26
N TYR A 53 -15.19 1.11 -19.15
CA TYR A 53 -16.59 1.52 -18.99
C TYR A 53 -16.93 2.78 -19.81
N SER A 54 -18.10 2.78 -20.46
CA SER A 54 -18.79 3.99 -20.86
C SER A 54 -19.50 4.55 -19.63
N VAL A 55 -19.05 5.70 -19.13
CA VAL A 55 -19.85 6.54 -18.25
C VAL A 55 -20.40 7.68 -19.09
N ALA A 56 -21.67 7.58 -19.47
CA ALA A 56 -22.42 8.73 -19.94
C ALA A 56 -22.90 9.52 -18.71
N SER A 57 -22.24 10.64 -18.43
CA SER A 57 -22.90 11.83 -17.87
C SER A 57 -22.00 13.04 -18.04
N SER A 58 -22.57 14.04 -18.68
CA SER A 58 -22.00 15.34 -19.03
C SER A 58 -21.32 16.03 -17.85
N ASN A 59 -20.01 16.25 -17.95
CA ASN A 59 -19.33 17.48 -17.56
C ASN A 59 -17.97 17.51 -18.25
N SER A 60 -17.59 18.67 -18.79
CA SER A 60 -16.40 18.92 -19.60
C SER A 60 -15.17 18.17 -19.08
N ALA A 61 -14.67 17.19 -19.84
CA ALA A 61 -13.40 16.57 -19.54
C ALA A 61 -12.34 17.69 -19.44
N PRO A 62 -11.57 17.76 -18.34
CA PRO A 62 -10.59 18.81 -18.15
C PRO A 62 -9.61 18.80 -19.31
N SER A 63 -9.49 19.95 -19.99
CA SER A 63 -8.56 20.13 -21.11
C SER A 63 -7.13 19.91 -20.65
N CYS A 64 -6.29 19.39 -21.53
CA CYS A 64 -4.88 19.20 -21.26
C CYS A 64 -4.22 20.54 -20.89
N TRP A 65 -3.51 20.58 -19.76
CA TRP A 65 -2.81 21.78 -19.30
C TRP A 65 -1.69 22.23 -20.25
N LYS A 66 -1.15 21.32 -21.10
CA LYS A 66 -0.04 21.59 -22.01
C LYS A 66 -0.50 21.94 -23.44
N CYS A 67 -1.45 21.20 -24.01
CA CYS A 67 -1.90 21.39 -25.41
C CYS A 67 -3.33 21.90 -25.58
N GLY A 68 -4.14 21.96 -24.52
CA GLY A 68 -5.56 22.34 -24.59
C GLY A 68 -6.48 21.26 -25.18
N GLY A 69 -5.95 20.10 -25.58
CA GLY A 69 -6.73 18.97 -26.11
C GLY A 69 -7.78 18.46 -25.12
N LYS A 70 -8.93 18.01 -25.62
CA LYS A 70 -10.09 17.60 -24.80
C LYS A 70 -10.07 16.13 -24.40
N GLU A 71 -9.12 15.33 -24.91
CA GLU A 71 -9.13 13.88 -24.77
C GLU A 71 -7.88 13.32 -24.08
N ARG A 72 -8.11 12.42 -23.12
CA ARG A 72 -7.07 11.67 -22.39
C ARG A 72 -6.98 10.25 -22.98
N LYS A 73 -5.76 9.80 -23.35
CA LYS A 73 -5.50 8.45 -23.91
C LYS A 73 -5.54 7.36 -22.85
N SER A 74 -5.17 7.76 -21.64
CA SER A 74 -5.17 6.99 -20.39
C SER A 74 -5.51 7.95 -19.26
N SER A 75 -5.85 7.47 -18.07
CA SER A 75 -6.18 8.33 -16.92
C SER A 75 -5.06 9.32 -16.56
N PHE A 76 -3.81 9.06 -16.97
CA PHE A 76 -2.63 9.85 -16.58
C PHE A 76 -1.97 10.65 -17.72
N PHE A 77 -2.14 10.28 -18.99
CA PHE A 77 -1.43 10.91 -20.12
C PHE A 77 -2.38 11.50 -21.17
N CYS A 78 -2.02 12.66 -21.72
CA CYS A 78 -2.74 13.27 -22.84
C CYS A 78 -2.59 12.45 -24.14
N ASN A 79 -3.66 12.36 -24.95
CA ASN A 79 -3.61 11.66 -26.24
C ASN A 79 -2.82 12.39 -27.32
N GLU A 80 -2.83 13.72 -27.31
CA GLU A 80 -2.22 14.54 -28.35
C GLU A 80 -0.74 14.80 -28.08
N CYS A 81 -0.39 15.24 -26.86
CA CYS A 81 0.97 15.67 -26.55
C CYS A 81 1.73 14.70 -25.63
N SER A 82 1.11 13.60 -25.19
CA SER A 82 1.69 12.61 -24.26
C SER A 82 2.15 13.19 -22.91
N ALA A 83 1.78 14.43 -22.59
CA ALA A 83 2.13 15.06 -21.32
C ALA A 83 1.44 14.36 -20.15
N LEU A 84 2.15 14.29 -19.03
CA LEU A 84 1.59 13.80 -17.77
C LEU A 84 0.53 14.78 -17.27
N GLN A 85 -0.66 14.30 -16.95
CA GLN A 85 -1.78 15.13 -16.55
C GLN A 85 -1.84 15.30 -15.03
N LYS A 86 -2.44 16.42 -14.61
CA LYS A 86 -2.67 16.73 -13.20
C LYS A 86 -3.49 15.60 -12.54
N PRO A 87 -3.07 15.10 -11.37
CA PRO A 87 -3.87 14.16 -10.60
C PRO A 87 -5.24 14.75 -10.22
N GLU A 88 -6.28 13.94 -10.32
CA GLU A 88 -7.59 14.26 -9.79
C GLU A 88 -7.61 14.10 -8.27
N SER A 89 -8.36 14.96 -7.58
CA SER A 89 -8.40 14.97 -6.11
C SER A 89 -9.12 13.77 -5.50
N ASN A 90 -9.94 13.04 -6.26
CA ASN A 90 -10.86 12.02 -5.75
C ASN A 90 -10.70 10.65 -6.43
N TYR A 91 -9.47 10.23 -6.70
CA TYR A 91 -9.25 8.88 -7.24
C TYR A 91 -9.69 7.80 -6.26
N ASN A 92 -10.54 6.89 -6.74
CA ASN A 92 -10.77 5.63 -6.07
C ASN A 92 -9.52 4.74 -6.24
N TYR A 93 -8.97 4.18 -5.16
CA TYR A 93 -7.73 3.40 -5.19
C TYR A 93 -7.82 2.16 -6.07
N PHE A 94 -8.99 1.53 -6.15
CA PHE A 94 -9.23 0.39 -7.03
C PHE A 94 -9.16 0.81 -8.50
N GLN A 95 -9.77 1.95 -8.84
CA GLN A 95 -9.73 2.50 -10.20
C GLN A 95 -8.32 2.96 -10.58
N LEU A 96 -7.60 3.58 -9.63
CA LEU A 96 -6.23 4.06 -9.83
C LEU A 96 -5.27 2.90 -10.18
N LEU A 97 -5.40 1.78 -9.46
CA LEU A 97 -4.57 0.59 -9.67
C LEU A 97 -5.12 -0.35 -10.77
N GLY A 98 -6.33 -0.06 -11.29
CA GLY A 98 -6.96 -0.87 -12.32
C GLY A 98 -7.32 -2.28 -11.86
N VAL A 99 -7.79 -2.41 -10.62
CA VAL A 99 -8.24 -3.66 -9.98
C VAL A 99 -9.73 -3.60 -9.66
N ILE A 100 -10.37 -4.76 -9.54
CA ILE A 100 -11.79 -4.85 -9.23
C ILE A 100 -12.02 -4.38 -7.78
N GLN A 101 -13.09 -3.60 -7.56
CA GLN A 101 -13.49 -3.12 -6.24
C GLN A 101 -14.13 -4.23 -5.39
N THR A 102 -13.29 -5.12 -4.86
CA THR A 102 -13.68 -6.22 -3.97
C THR A 102 -12.80 -6.28 -2.74
N PHE A 103 -13.30 -6.86 -1.65
CA PHE A 103 -12.46 -7.12 -0.48
C PHE A 103 -11.41 -8.20 -0.78
N ASN A 104 -11.80 -9.25 -1.51
CA ASN A 104 -10.88 -10.28 -1.95
C ASN A 104 -10.12 -9.80 -3.19
N ILE A 105 -8.83 -9.47 -3.02
CA ILE A 105 -7.90 -9.05 -4.07
C ILE A 105 -6.71 -9.98 -4.05
N ASP A 106 -6.27 -10.44 -5.23
CA ASP A 106 -5.01 -11.15 -5.38
C ASP A 106 -3.82 -10.18 -5.17
N ALA A 107 -3.03 -10.42 -4.13
CA ALA A 107 -1.84 -9.63 -3.80
C ALA A 107 -0.79 -9.68 -4.92
N HIS A 108 -0.72 -10.77 -5.69
CA HIS A 108 0.21 -10.89 -6.81
C HIS A 108 -0.22 -10.01 -7.98
N GLU A 109 -1.51 -10.03 -8.33
CA GLU A 109 -2.06 -9.12 -9.35
C GLU A 109 -1.89 -7.65 -8.94
N LEU A 110 -2.23 -7.32 -7.69
CA LEU A 110 -2.07 -5.97 -7.14
C LEU A 110 -0.61 -5.50 -7.24
N SER A 111 0.34 -6.35 -6.85
CA SER A 111 1.78 -6.06 -6.92
C SER A 111 2.27 -5.87 -8.35
N LYS A 112 1.74 -6.65 -9.31
CA LYS A 112 2.07 -6.50 -10.73
C LYS A 112 1.57 -5.14 -11.25
N LYS A 113 0.29 -4.81 -11.02
CA LYS A 113 -0.31 -3.53 -11.43
C LYS A 113 0.44 -2.33 -10.84
N PHE A 114 0.82 -2.41 -9.57
CA PHE A 114 1.63 -1.41 -8.90
C PHE A 114 2.98 -1.18 -9.60
N ARG A 115 3.70 -2.26 -9.93
CA ARG A 115 5.00 -2.18 -10.63
C ARG A 115 4.86 -1.60 -12.03
N ASP A 116 3.82 -1.99 -12.76
CA ASP A 116 3.54 -1.49 -14.11
C ASP A 116 3.30 0.03 -14.07
N LEU A 117 2.53 0.52 -13.08
CA LEU A 117 2.25 1.94 -12.89
C LEU A 117 3.48 2.73 -12.42
N GLN A 118 4.25 2.21 -11.46
CA GLN A 118 5.49 2.86 -11.03
C GLN A 118 6.49 2.95 -12.19
N THR A 119 6.57 1.95 -13.07
CA THR A 119 7.45 1.99 -14.25
C THR A 119 7.15 3.16 -15.18
N VAL A 120 5.92 3.68 -15.20
CA VAL A 120 5.54 4.82 -16.07
C VAL A 120 5.42 6.14 -15.32
N LEU A 121 5.15 6.13 -14.01
CA LEU A 121 4.92 7.34 -13.19
C LEU A 121 6.08 7.71 -12.26
N HIS A 122 7.15 6.91 -12.17
CA HIS A 122 8.25 7.16 -11.22
C HIS A 122 8.96 8.51 -11.50
N PRO A 123 9.23 9.33 -10.46
CA PRO A 123 9.86 10.65 -10.59
C PRO A 123 11.17 10.65 -11.38
N ASP A 124 11.99 9.60 -11.25
CA ASP A 124 13.26 9.48 -11.99
C ASP A 124 13.10 9.62 -13.51
N LYS A 125 11.97 9.17 -14.08
CA LYS A 125 11.69 9.32 -15.51
C LYS A 125 11.41 10.75 -15.94
N PHE A 126 10.95 11.59 -15.00
CA PHE A 126 10.58 12.97 -15.24
C PHE A 126 11.66 13.94 -14.76
N SER A 127 12.81 13.47 -14.30
CA SER A 127 13.94 14.29 -13.84
C SER A 127 14.40 15.37 -14.84
N ASN A 128 14.24 15.12 -16.14
CA ASN A 128 14.56 16.07 -17.22
C ASN A 128 13.30 16.73 -17.85
N ALA A 129 12.11 16.50 -17.29
CA ALA A 129 10.85 17.05 -17.77
C ALA A 129 10.59 18.45 -17.18
N SER A 130 9.46 19.09 -17.55
CA SER A 130 9.09 20.40 -16.97
C SER A 130 8.81 20.28 -15.47
N GLU A 131 8.92 21.40 -14.75
CA GLU A 131 8.65 21.46 -13.30
C GLU A 131 7.23 20.94 -12.96
N ASP A 132 6.24 21.29 -13.78
CA ASP A 132 4.86 20.77 -13.66
C ASP A 132 4.81 19.24 -13.80
N GLU A 133 5.49 18.65 -14.80
CA GLU A 133 5.50 17.20 -15.02
C GLU A 133 6.25 16.46 -13.90
N GLN A 134 7.32 17.05 -13.36
CA GLN A 134 8.02 16.54 -12.18
C GLN A 134 7.10 16.54 -10.95
N SER A 135 6.39 17.64 -10.72
CA SER A 135 5.44 17.78 -9.61
C SER A 135 4.30 16.75 -9.71
N PHE A 136 3.67 16.65 -10.89
CA PHE A 136 2.59 15.69 -11.11
C PHE A 136 3.05 14.24 -10.98
N SER A 137 4.27 13.92 -11.43
CA SER A 137 4.85 12.57 -11.28
C SER A 137 5.08 12.22 -9.81
N ALA A 138 5.62 13.15 -9.02
CA ALA A 138 5.82 12.94 -7.59
C ALA A 138 4.49 12.73 -6.85
N GLU A 139 3.47 13.55 -7.15
CA GLU A 139 2.14 13.45 -6.53
C GLU A 139 1.45 12.14 -6.91
N LEU A 140 1.44 11.77 -8.19
CA LEU A 140 0.84 10.52 -8.68
C LEU A 140 1.57 9.28 -8.14
N SER A 141 2.90 9.29 -8.10
CA SER A 141 3.67 8.17 -7.56
C SER A 141 3.38 7.98 -6.06
N SER A 142 3.30 9.08 -5.30
CA SER A 142 2.90 9.05 -3.88
C SER A 142 1.48 8.50 -3.71
N LEU A 143 0.53 8.92 -4.55
CA LEU A 143 -0.84 8.44 -4.51
C LEU A 143 -0.94 6.94 -4.82
N VAL A 144 -0.22 6.45 -5.83
CA VAL A 144 -0.14 5.03 -6.18
C VAL A 144 0.47 4.22 -5.03
N ASN A 145 1.50 4.73 -4.37
CA ASN A 145 2.08 4.09 -3.19
C ASN A 145 1.07 3.99 -2.04
N LYS A 146 0.31 5.06 -1.78
CA LYS A 146 -0.73 5.08 -0.76
C LYS A 146 -1.84 4.08 -1.09
N ALA A 147 -2.36 4.11 -2.32
CA ALA A 147 -3.36 3.17 -2.80
C ALA A 147 -2.87 1.71 -2.67
N PHE A 148 -1.64 1.43 -3.07
CA PHE A 148 -1.07 0.08 -2.97
C PHE A 148 -0.98 -0.40 -1.52
N LYS A 149 -0.47 0.43 -0.60
CA LYS A 149 -0.39 0.07 0.84
C LYS A 149 -1.79 -0.20 1.42
N THR A 150 -2.74 0.69 1.16
CA THR A 150 -4.11 0.56 1.65
C THR A 150 -4.83 -0.64 1.06
N LEU A 151 -4.63 -0.96 -0.21
CA LEU A 151 -5.21 -2.16 -0.80
C LEU A 151 -4.44 -3.42 -0.43
N LEU A 152 -3.17 -3.36 -0.03
CA LEU A 152 -2.40 -4.55 0.34
C LEU A 152 -2.83 -5.08 1.71
N ASP A 153 -3.01 -4.21 2.69
CA ASP A 153 -3.43 -4.56 4.05
C ASP A 153 -4.95 -4.86 4.09
N PRO A 154 -5.39 -6.06 4.52
CA PRO A 154 -6.81 -6.40 4.60
C PRO A 154 -7.63 -5.48 5.51
N LEU A 155 -7.06 -5.00 6.61
CA LEU A 155 -7.73 -4.09 7.54
C LEU A 155 -7.93 -2.72 6.87
N GLU A 156 -6.87 -2.14 6.31
CA GLU A 156 -6.96 -0.85 5.63
C GLU A 156 -7.89 -0.93 4.41
N ARG A 157 -7.82 -2.02 3.65
CA ARG A 157 -8.69 -2.29 2.49
C ARG A 157 -10.16 -2.34 2.90
N GLY A 158 -10.47 -3.05 3.98
CA GLY A 158 -11.84 -3.15 4.49
C GLY A 158 -12.38 -1.80 4.97
N LEU A 159 -11.58 -1.05 5.73
CA LEU A 159 -11.95 0.30 6.17
C LEU A 159 -12.16 1.25 4.99
N TYR A 160 -11.31 1.16 3.97
CA TYR A 160 -11.45 1.94 2.75
C TYR A 160 -12.73 1.59 2.00
N LEU A 161 -13.05 0.30 1.83
CA LEU A 161 -14.31 -0.13 1.22
C LEU A 161 -15.53 0.39 1.98
N LEU A 162 -15.51 0.38 3.31
CA LEU A 162 -16.58 0.98 4.11
C LEU A 162 -16.69 2.50 3.90
N SER A 163 -15.55 3.20 3.80
CA SER A 163 -15.54 4.65 3.53
C SER A 163 -16.16 5.01 2.17
N LEU A 164 -16.00 4.13 1.17
CA LEU A 164 -16.63 4.30 -0.15
C LEU A 164 -18.15 4.08 -0.11
N VAL A 165 -18.64 3.30 0.87
CA VAL A 165 -20.08 3.05 1.07
C VAL A 165 -20.75 4.21 1.84
N GLY A 166 -19.98 4.97 2.62
CA GLY A 166 -20.23 6.37 3.03
C GLY A 166 -21.41 6.66 3.96
N ASP A 167 -22.58 6.09 3.72
CA ASP A 167 -23.85 6.51 4.32
C ASP A 167 -24.69 5.35 4.90
N LYS A 168 -24.26 4.09 4.74
CA LYS A 168 -25.04 2.92 5.17
C LYS A 168 -24.69 2.40 6.57
N VAL A 169 -23.68 2.97 7.23
CA VAL A 169 -23.16 2.41 8.49
C VAL A 169 -23.08 3.48 9.56
N ASP A 170 -24.13 3.58 10.38
CA ASP A 170 -24.17 4.48 11.54
C ASP A 170 -22.89 4.38 12.40
N GLU A 171 -22.29 5.53 12.72
CA GLU A 171 -21.15 5.61 13.62
C GLU A 171 -21.49 5.15 15.04
N LYS A 172 -22.76 5.31 15.43
CA LYS A 172 -23.27 5.09 16.79
C LYS A 172 -23.34 3.62 17.22
N ASN A 173 -23.23 2.67 16.29
CA ASN A 173 -23.28 1.24 16.59
C ASN A 173 -21.90 0.60 16.85
N THR A 174 -20.87 1.41 17.09
CA THR A 174 -19.47 0.93 17.25
C THR A 174 -19.08 0.83 18.73
N SER A 175 -19.90 0.17 19.54
CA SER A 175 -19.47 -0.27 20.87
C SER A 175 -18.95 -1.70 20.74
N PHE A 176 -17.77 -1.99 21.27
CA PHE A 176 -17.30 -3.37 21.38
C PHE A 176 -18.28 -4.16 22.23
N ASP A 177 -18.60 -5.38 21.78
CA ASP A 177 -19.41 -6.26 22.61
C ASP A 177 -18.69 -6.51 23.94
N LYS A 178 -19.44 -6.58 25.04
CA LYS A 178 -18.89 -6.83 26.38
C LYS A 178 -18.07 -8.12 26.41
N ILE A 179 -18.50 -9.11 25.62
CA ILE A 179 -17.80 -10.38 25.45
C ILE A 179 -16.40 -10.15 24.86
N PHE A 180 -16.30 -9.34 23.82
CA PHE A 180 -15.02 -9.02 23.18
C PHE A 180 -14.09 -8.20 24.08
N LEU A 181 -14.64 -7.30 24.90
CA LEU A 181 -13.83 -6.54 25.88
C LEU A 181 -13.20 -7.43 26.95
N LEU A 182 -13.93 -8.46 27.41
CA LEU A 182 -13.37 -9.46 28.33
C LEU A 182 -12.26 -10.27 27.66
N GLU A 183 -12.49 -10.73 26.42
CA GLU A 183 -11.47 -11.44 25.62
C GLU A 183 -10.20 -10.60 25.44
N ILE A 184 -10.32 -9.29 25.19
CA ILE A 184 -9.18 -8.37 25.13
C ILE A 184 -8.38 -8.37 26.43
N MET A 185 -9.04 -8.36 27.58
CA MET A 185 -8.35 -8.35 28.88
C MET A 185 -7.58 -9.67 29.08
N GLU A 186 -8.25 -10.80 28.86
CA GLU A 186 -7.66 -12.14 28.97
C GLU A 186 -6.44 -12.31 28.05
N LEU A 187 -6.52 -11.85 26.79
CA LEU A 187 -5.41 -11.91 25.83
C LEU A 187 -4.20 -11.08 26.26
N ASN A 188 -4.42 -9.90 26.86
CA ASN A 188 -3.32 -9.07 27.35
C ASN A 188 -2.67 -9.72 28.58
N GLU A 189 -3.46 -10.25 29.52
CA GLU A 189 -2.94 -10.97 30.70
C GLU A 189 -2.13 -12.21 30.30
N GLU A 190 -2.61 -12.98 29.33
CA GLU A 190 -1.88 -14.13 28.77
C GLU A 190 -0.55 -13.69 28.15
N LEU A 191 -0.56 -12.64 27.32
CA LEU A 191 0.66 -12.12 26.69
C LEU A 191 1.69 -11.62 27.72
N GLU A 192 1.24 -11.02 28.81
CA GLU A 192 2.13 -10.58 29.90
C GLU A 192 2.77 -11.76 30.62
N ALA A 193 2.00 -12.83 30.87
CA ALA A 193 2.46 -14.04 31.56
C ALA A 193 3.46 -14.88 30.76
N ILE A 194 3.45 -14.78 29.42
CA ILE A 194 4.41 -15.49 28.55
C ILE A 194 5.84 -15.09 28.90
N SER A 195 6.68 -16.10 29.14
CA SER A 195 8.09 -15.93 29.50
C SER A 195 9.05 -16.68 28.58
N THR A 196 8.54 -17.63 27.80
CA THR A 196 9.36 -18.46 26.91
C THR A 196 9.09 -18.18 25.44
N THR A 197 10.09 -18.40 24.60
CA THR A 197 9.95 -18.25 23.13
C THR A 197 8.99 -19.29 22.53
N SER A 198 8.84 -20.46 23.16
CA SER A 198 7.90 -21.50 22.71
C SER A 198 6.44 -21.07 22.90
N GLU A 199 6.09 -20.61 24.11
CA GLU A 199 4.74 -20.10 24.42
C GLU A 199 4.39 -18.89 23.54
N LEU A 200 5.35 -18.00 23.29
CA LEU A 200 5.14 -16.84 22.42
C LEU A 200 4.81 -17.26 20.98
N LYS A 201 5.50 -18.27 20.43
CA LYS A 201 5.24 -18.79 19.09
C LYS A 201 3.86 -19.44 18.99
N GLU A 202 3.43 -20.15 20.02
CA GLU A 202 2.08 -20.73 20.09
C GLU A 202 1.01 -19.62 20.11
N PHE A 203 1.20 -18.59 20.96
CA PHE A 203 0.31 -17.43 21.02
C PHE A 203 0.26 -16.69 19.68
N GLN A 204 1.41 -16.47 19.04
CA GLN A 204 1.51 -15.85 17.71
C GLN A 204 0.77 -16.67 16.64
N SER A 205 0.91 -18.00 16.65
CA SER A 205 0.21 -18.90 15.74
C SER A 205 -1.31 -18.82 15.92
N ARG A 206 -1.78 -18.79 17.18
CA ARG A 206 -3.18 -18.63 17.52
C ARG A 206 -3.74 -17.29 17.04
N ASN A 207 -3.01 -16.20 17.29
CA ASN A 207 -3.37 -14.86 16.84
C ASN A 207 -3.51 -14.80 15.31
N LYS A 208 -2.54 -15.37 14.57
CA LYS A 208 -2.59 -15.49 13.11
C LYS A 208 -3.81 -16.28 12.62
N SER A 209 -4.13 -17.41 13.29
CA SER A 209 -5.32 -18.20 12.98
C SER A 209 -6.61 -17.41 13.18
N THR A 210 -6.71 -16.65 14.28
CA THR A 210 -7.85 -15.78 14.57
C THR A 210 -7.98 -14.67 13.52
N LEU A 211 -6.88 -13.99 13.16
CA LEU A 211 -6.88 -12.99 12.09
C LEU A 211 -7.37 -13.56 10.75
N ASN A 212 -6.94 -14.78 10.38
CA ASN A 212 -7.42 -15.44 9.16
C ASN A 212 -8.92 -15.74 9.22
N SER A 213 -9.42 -16.16 10.39
CA SER A 213 -10.85 -16.39 10.61
C SER A 213 -11.65 -15.10 10.47
N ILE A 214 -11.20 -14.01 11.10
CA ILE A 214 -11.84 -12.69 10.99
C ILE A 214 -11.80 -12.18 9.55
N CYS A 215 -10.68 -12.35 8.83
CA CYS A 215 -10.56 -11.99 7.42
C CYS A 215 -11.62 -12.69 6.55
N ARG A 216 -11.86 -14.00 6.79
CA ARG A 216 -12.94 -14.73 6.13
C ARG A 216 -14.32 -14.19 6.48
N LYS A 217 -14.59 -13.89 7.75
CA LYS A 217 -15.85 -13.26 8.19
C LYS A 217 -16.09 -11.93 7.48
N VAL A 218 -15.06 -11.09 7.37
CA VAL A 218 -15.11 -9.81 6.66
C VAL A 218 -15.43 -10.03 5.18
N SER A 219 -14.76 -10.98 4.51
CA SER A 219 -15.04 -11.31 3.11
C SER A 219 -16.50 -11.69 2.90
N VAL A 220 -17.02 -12.63 3.69
CA VAL A 220 -18.42 -13.09 3.60
C VAL A 220 -19.39 -11.92 3.85
N ALA A 221 -19.13 -11.08 4.86
CA ALA A 221 -19.98 -9.93 5.16
C ALA A 221 -20.02 -8.91 4.01
N PHE A 222 -18.91 -8.71 3.30
CA PHE A 222 -18.89 -7.86 2.09
C PHE A 222 -19.63 -8.50 0.92
N ASP A 223 -19.49 -9.82 0.71
CA ASP A 223 -20.18 -10.55 -0.35
C ASP A 223 -21.71 -10.57 -0.15
N GLU A 224 -22.17 -10.64 1.11
CA GLU A 224 -23.58 -10.55 1.49
C GLU A 224 -24.13 -9.11 1.54
N GLY A 225 -23.26 -8.09 1.41
CA GLY A 225 -23.64 -6.68 1.53
C GLY A 225 -23.99 -6.25 2.96
N ASN A 226 -23.64 -7.03 3.97
CA ASN A 226 -23.88 -6.74 5.38
C ASN A 226 -22.75 -5.90 5.97
N TYR A 227 -22.81 -4.58 5.71
CA TYR A 227 -21.75 -3.64 6.11
C TYR A 227 -21.64 -3.42 7.63
N THR A 228 -22.71 -3.64 8.40
CA THR A 228 -22.67 -3.51 9.86
C THR A 228 -21.87 -4.65 10.48
N SER A 229 -22.10 -5.89 10.04
CA SER A 229 -21.27 -7.04 10.44
C SER A 229 -19.83 -6.91 9.94
N ALA A 230 -19.61 -6.42 8.71
CA ALA A 230 -18.27 -6.15 8.20
C ALA A 230 -17.51 -5.14 9.07
N LYS A 231 -18.18 -4.05 9.50
CA LYS A 231 -17.60 -3.05 10.41
C LYS A 231 -17.24 -3.65 11.77
N ALA A 232 -18.11 -4.45 12.37
CA ALA A 232 -17.82 -5.12 13.65
C ALA A 232 -16.59 -6.04 13.53
N ALA A 233 -16.54 -6.88 12.50
CA ALA A 233 -15.41 -7.77 12.25
C ALA A 233 -14.10 -7.01 11.96
N LEU A 234 -14.16 -5.87 11.26
CA LEU A 234 -12.98 -5.01 11.05
C LEU A 234 -12.48 -4.37 12.36
N MET A 235 -13.37 -4.04 13.28
CA MET A 235 -12.98 -3.54 14.61
C MET A 235 -12.30 -4.62 15.45
N GLU A 236 -12.78 -5.86 15.39
CA GLU A 236 -12.09 -7.02 15.98
C GLU A 236 -10.71 -7.20 15.35
N MET A 237 -10.64 -7.20 14.02
CA MET A 237 -9.38 -7.33 13.26
C MET A 237 -8.36 -6.25 13.66
N LYS A 238 -8.80 -5.01 13.87
CA LYS A 238 -7.95 -3.89 14.30
C LYS A 238 -7.25 -4.19 15.63
N TYR A 239 -7.97 -4.75 16.60
CA TYR A 239 -7.36 -5.12 17.88
C TYR A 239 -6.33 -6.24 17.70
N TYR A 240 -6.69 -7.33 17.02
CA TYR A 240 -5.77 -8.46 16.79
C TYR A 240 -4.52 -8.06 16.00
N THR A 241 -4.63 -7.09 15.08
CA THR A 241 -3.48 -6.48 14.37
C THR A 241 -2.61 -5.65 15.32
N THR A 242 -3.22 -4.90 16.24
CA THR A 242 -2.49 -4.16 17.29
C THR A 242 -1.79 -5.13 18.24
N LEU A 243 -2.43 -6.26 18.57
CA LEU A 243 -1.86 -7.32 19.39
C LEU A 243 -0.64 -7.96 18.74
N GLU A 244 -0.61 -8.14 17.41
CA GLU A 244 0.61 -8.57 16.70
C GLU A 244 1.80 -7.63 16.93
N GLY A 245 1.56 -6.33 17.03
CA GLY A 245 2.60 -5.35 17.39
C GLY A 245 3.18 -5.63 18.77
N LYS A 246 2.30 -5.82 19.77
CA LYS A 246 2.70 -6.16 21.15
C LYS A 246 3.44 -7.50 21.24
N ILE A 247 3.01 -8.50 20.48
CA ILE A 247 3.68 -9.82 20.41
C ILE A 247 5.12 -9.63 19.92
N LYS A 248 5.36 -8.81 18.88
CA LYS A 248 6.71 -8.53 18.37
C LYS A 248 7.58 -7.79 19.39
N GLU A 249 7.00 -6.84 20.13
CA GLU A 249 7.72 -6.15 21.22
C GLU A 249 8.12 -7.13 22.35
N LYS A 250 7.23 -8.06 22.69
CA LYS A 250 7.51 -9.14 23.65
C LYS A 250 8.57 -10.11 23.14
N GLU A 251 8.55 -10.45 21.85
CA GLU A 251 9.58 -11.28 21.21
C GLU A 251 10.97 -10.71 21.40
N ILE A 252 11.15 -9.41 21.10
CA ILE A 252 12.40 -8.68 21.31
C ILE A 252 12.80 -8.73 22.80
N SER A 253 11.85 -8.51 23.70
CA SER A 253 12.10 -8.50 25.15
C SER A 253 12.62 -9.85 25.66
N ILE A 254 12.05 -10.96 25.16
CA ILE A 254 12.46 -12.32 25.55
C ILE A 254 13.83 -12.69 24.94
N GLU A 255 14.12 -12.26 23.70
CA GLU A 255 15.41 -12.54 23.04
C GLU A 255 16.58 -11.74 23.64
N THR A 256 16.32 -10.61 24.29
CA THR A 256 17.35 -9.78 24.93
C THR A 256 17.78 -10.24 26.33
N VAL A 257 17.10 -11.25 26.89
CA VAL A 257 17.34 -11.81 28.24
C VAL A 257 18.07 -13.15 28.13
#